data_AF-A0A524NPJ7-F1
#
_entry.id   AF-A0A524NPJ7-F1
#
_cell.length_a   1.000
_cell.length_b   1.000
_cell.length_c   1.000
_cell.angle_alpha   90.00
_cell.angle_beta   90.00
_cell.angle_gamma   90.00
#
_symmetry.space_group_name_H-M   'P 1'
#
loop_
_entity.id
_entity.type
_entity.pdbx_description
1 polymer ?
#
loop_
_entity_poly.entity_id
_entity_poly.type
_entity_poly.pdbx_seq_one_letter_code
_entity_poly.pdbx_strand_id
1 'polypeptide(L)'
;MKRARESPTRRAPGPAQGTGAPLSNTDIDRFSRQIIIPGLGATGQACLMASSVFVVGDGPASALARSYARAAGLQIAKDPASANCSVVGIEDRLTAEQQGCLENARSPIVWYRVDGAELRAGVVERVEDLATSAKPSTDTAAAQPTDEAARRAMLAVAACDAIASTIGLLLGWAHADEDHRVRLA
;
A
#
# COMPACT_ATOMS: atom_id res chain seq x y z
N MET A 1 38.89 2.07 -11.27
CA MET A 1 37.94 3.18 -11.53
C MET A 1 36.57 2.61 -11.85
N LYS A 2 35.63 2.60 -10.89
CA LYS A 2 34.23 2.22 -11.11
C LYS A 2 33.54 3.37 -11.84
N ARG A 3 33.11 3.18 -13.09
CA ARG A 3 32.25 4.14 -13.77
C ARG A 3 30.90 4.16 -13.06
N ALA A 4 30.54 5.30 -12.47
CA ALA A 4 29.19 5.54 -12.00
C ALA A 4 28.26 5.40 -13.22
N ARG A 5 27.37 4.41 -13.20
CA ARG A 5 26.28 4.34 -14.18
C ARG A 5 25.38 5.51 -13.86
N GLU A 6 25.38 6.53 -14.71
CA GLU A 6 24.32 7.54 -14.71
C GLU A 6 23.01 6.81 -14.96
N SER A 7 22.24 6.63 -13.90
CA SER A 7 20.88 6.09 -14.01
C SER A 7 20.11 7.04 -14.92
N PRO A 8 19.55 6.56 -16.05
CA PRO A 8 18.77 7.42 -16.92
C PRO A 8 17.70 8.08 -16.07
N THR A 9 17.60 9.42 -16.13
CA THR A 9 16.50 10.18 -15.53
C THR A 9 15.20 9.62 -16.10
N ARG A 10 14.63 8.66 -15.39
CA ARG A 10 13.37 8.00 -15.74
C ARG A 10 12.34 9.09 -15.64
N ARG A 11 11.84 9.56 -16.79
CA ARG A 11 10.68 10.47 -16.81
C ARG A 11 9.61 9.80 -15.98
N ALA A 12 9.13 10.51 -14.95
CA ALA A 12 7.99 10.06 -14.16
C ALA A 12 6.90 9.60 -15.15
N PRO A 13 6.31 8.41 -14.96
CA PRO A 13 5.19 7.97 -15.77
C PRO A 13 4.18 9.12 -15.85
N GLY A 14 3.79 9.52 -17.06
CA GLY A 14 2.72 10.51 -17.20
C GLY A 14 1.49 10.00 -16.45
N PRO A 15 0.71 10.88 -15.79
CA PRO A 15 -0.43 10.46 -14.99
C PRO A 15 -1.27 9.51 -15.83
N ALA A 16 -1.58 8.33 -15.26
CA ALA A 16 -2.35 7.30 -15.95
C ALA A 16 -3.57 7.99 -16.59
N GLN A 17 -3.65 7.97 -17.93
CA GLN A 17 -4.69 8.65 -18.70
C GLN A 17 -6.02 7.89 -18.60
N GLY A 18 -6.46 7.58 -17.38
CA GLY A 18 -7.75 6.98 -17.13
C GLY A 18 -8.84 7.99 -17.47
N THR A 19 -9.77 7.60 -18.35
CA THR A 19 -10.98 8.34 -18.70
C THR A 19 -12.01 8.28 -17.55
N GLY A 20 -11.59 8.65 -16.34
CA GLY A 20 -12.49 8.74 -15.20
C GLY A 20 -13.60 9.74 -15.48
N ALA A 21 -14.80 9.46 -15.00
CA ALA A 21 -15.90 10.42 -15.04
C ALA A 21 -15.47 11.72 -14.32
N PRO A 22 -15.88 12.90 -14.81
CA PRO A 22 -15.60 14.15 -14.13
C PRO A 22 -16.17 14.14 -12.71
N LEU A 23 -15.42 14.69 -11.76
CA LEU A 23 -15.84 14.78 -10.36
C LEU A 23 -17.10 15.64 -10.21
N SER A 24 -18.03 15.20 -9.36
CA SER A 24 -19.19 16.03 -8.99
C SER A 24 -18.76 17.18 -8.07
N ASN A 25 -19.60 18.21 -7.93
CA ASN A 25 -19.32 19.30 -6.97
C ASN A 25 -19.19 18.79 -5.53
N THR A 26 -19.97 17.77 -5.16
CA THR A 26 -19.89 17.13 -3.83
C THR A 26 -18.54 16.42 -3.65
N ASP A 27 -18.03 15.76 -4.69
CA ASP A 27 -16.72 15.10 -4.64
C ASP A 27 -15.60 16.14 -4.58
N ILE A 28 -15.70 17.23 -5.36
CA ILE A 28 -14.73 18.32 -5.33
C ILE A 28 -14.66 18.94 -3.93
N ASP A 29 -15.80 19.20 -3.29
CA ASP A 29 -15.83 19.75 -1.92
C ASP A 29 -15.18 18.77 -0.94
N ARG A 30 -15.59 17.50 -0.97
CA ARG A 30 -15.07 16.42 -0.10
C ARG A 30 -13.56 16.22 -0.24
N PHE A 31 -13.03 16.23 -1.46
CA PHE A 31 -11.62 15.93 -1.76
C PHE A 31 -10.79 17.17 -2.07
N SER A 32 -11.32 18.38 -1.86
CA SER A 32 -10.68 19.65 -2.20
C SER A 32 -9.24 19.77 -1.71
N ARG A 33 -8.98 19.35 -0.46
CA ARG A 33 -7.63 19.36 0.14
C ARG A 33 -6.67 18.35 -0.46
N GLN A 34 -7.17 17.23 -0.99
CA GLN A 34 -6.34 16.23 -1.66
C GLN A 34 -6.03 16.69 -3.08
N ILE A 35 -7.02 17.23 -3.80
CA ILE A 35 -6.90 17.69 -5.19
C ILE A 35 -5.78 18.74 -5.36
N ILE A 36 -5.55 19.60 -4.36
CA ILE A 36 -4.49 20.62 -4.42
C ILE A 36 -3.07 20.06 -4.22
N ILE A 37 -2.93 18.78 -3.86
CA ILE A 37 -1.61 18.14 -3.69
C ILE A 37 -0.95 18.03 -5.07
N PRO A 38 0.29 18.54 -5.24
CA PRO A 38 1.02 18.43 -6.50
C PRO A 38 1.11 16.99 -6.97
N GLY A 39 0.79 16.77 -8.25
CA GLY A 39 0.77 15.44 -8.87
C GLY A 39 -0.57 14.72 -8.79
N LEU A 40 -1.41 14.98 -7.76
CA LEU A 40 -2.72 14.32 -7.65
C LEU A 40 -3.75 14.97 -8.59
N GLY A 41 -4.10 16.24 -8.32
CA GLY A 41 -5.10 16.96 -9.11
C GLY A 41 -6.49 16.31 -9.13
N ALA A 42 -7.41 16.90 -9.90
CA ALA A 42 -8.75 16.34 -10.07
C ALA A 42 -8.73 15.01 -10.84
N THR A 43 -7.83 14.86 -11.82
CA THR A 43 -7.69 13.63 -12.62
C THR A 43 -7.20 12.47 -11.77
N GLY A 44 -6.18 12.66 -10.92
CA GLY A 44 -5.71 11.62 -10.01
C GLY A 44 -6.79 11.22 -9.00
N GLN A 45 -7.52 12.19 -8.45
CA GLN A 45 -8.64 11.89 -7.56
C GLN A 45 -9.75 11.09 -8.24
N ALA A 46 -10.12 11.43 -9.49
CA ALA A 46 -11.08 10.64 -10.27
C ALA A 46 -10.59 9.20 -10.53
N CYS A 47 -9.28 9.03 -10.75
CA CYS A 47 -8.65 7.72 -10.89
C CYS A 47 -8.75 6.91 -9.58
N LEU A 48 -8.47 7.50 -8.42
CA LEU A 48 -8.62 6.84 -7.11
C LEU A 48 -10.07 6.42 -6.86
N MET A 49 -11.04 7.27 -7.19
CA MET A 49 -12.47 6.95 -7.02
C MET A 49 -12.97 5.82 -7.92
N ALA A 50 -12.36 5.65 -9.09
CA ALA A 50 -12.63 4.54 -10.00
C ALA A 50 -11.86 3.26 -9.63
N SER A 51 -10.92 3.35 -8.69
CA SER A 51 -10.05 2.25 -8.26
C SER A 51 -10.61 1.53 -7.04
N SER A 52 -10.26 0.26 -6.91
CA SER A 52 -10.63 -0.56 -5.76
C SER A 52 -9.41 -1.17 -5.08
N VAL A 53 -9.54 -1.42 -3.79
CA VAL A 53 -8.51 -2.07 -2.99
C VAL A 53 -9.09 -3.24 -2.18
N PHE A 54 -8.42 -4.38 -2.23
CA PHE A 54 -8.71 -5.51 -1.35
C PHE A 54 -7.72 -5.52 -0.19
N VAL A 55 -8.25 -5.46 1.03
CA VAL A 55 -7.46 -5.42 2.25
C VAL A 55 -7.59 -6.75 2.99
N VAL A 56 -6.48 -7.47 3.08
CA VAL A 56 -6.37 -8.78 3.73
C VAL A 56 -6.06 -8.62 5.22
N GLY A 57 -6.72 -9.42 6.07
CA GLY A 57 -6.60 -9.34 7.54
C GLY A 57 -7.83 -8.72 8.20
N ASP A 58 -8.04 -9.04 9.47
CA ASP A 58 -9.18 -8.57 10.30
C ASP A 58 -8.74 -7.80 11.56
N GLY A 59 -7.44 -7.60 11.74
CA GLY A 59 -6.87 -6.86 12.86
C GLY A 59 -7.03 -5.33 12.80
N PRO A 60 -6.57 -4.62 13.86
CA PRO A 60 -6.72 -3.16 13.97
C PRO A 60 -6.14 -2.36 12.80
N ALA A 61 -5.04 -2.84 12.22
CA ALA A 61 -4.42 -2.17 11.10
C ALA A 61 -5.19 -2.34 9.78
N SER A 62 -5.89 -3.46 9.58
CA SER A 62 -6.75 -3.65 8.40
C SER A 62 -7.99 -2.78 8.48
N ALA A 63 -8.54 -2.60 9.68
CA ALA A 63 -9.58 -1.61 9.93
C ALA A 63 -9.10 -0.18 9.60
N LEU A 64 -7.90 0.20 10.05
CA LEU A 64 -7.30 1.52 9.75
C LEU A 64 -7.03 1.71 8.26
N ALA A 65 -6.46 0.72 7.58
CA ALA A 65 -6.18 0.81 6.15
C ALA A 65 -7.47 0.94 5.33
N ARG A 66 -8.52 0.19 5.66
CA ARG A 66 -9.85 0.37 5.03
C ARG A 66 -10.42 1.77 5.28
N SER A 67 -10.17 2.35 6.47
CA SER A 67 -10.58 3.73 6.77
C SER A 67 -9.85 4.74 5.89
N TYR A 68 -8.52 4.66 5.83
CA TYR A 68 -7.70 5.55 5.00
C TYR A 68 -7.97 5.39 3.51
N ALA A 69 -8.16 4.17 3.02
CA ALA A 69 -8.55 3.92 1.63
C ALA A 69 -9.86 4.63 1.28
N ARG A 70 -10.90 4.50 2.11
CA ARG A 70 -12.18 5.20 1.91
C ARG A 70 -12.03 6.72 2.02
N ALA A 71 -11.16 7.19 2.90
CA ALA A 71 -10.88 8.63 3.04
C ALA A 71 -10.15 9.20 1.81
N ALA A 72 -9.35 8.40 1.12
CA ALA A 72 -8.71 8.74 -0.15
C ALA A 72 -9.64 8.59 -1.37
N GLY A 73 -10.84 8.04 -1.17
CA GLY A 73 -11.83 7.85 -2.23
C GLY A 73 -11.80 6.47 -2.89
N LEU A 74 -10.93 5.54 -2.45
CA LEU A 74 -10.86 4.18 -2.97
C LEU A 74 -12.08 3.36 -2.57
N GLN A 75 -12.51 2.46 -3.45
CA GLN A 75 -13.52 1.45 -3.14
C GLN A 75 -12.90 0.26 -2.39
N ILE A 76 -13.60 -0.30 -1.40
CA ILE A 76 -13.15 -1.54 -0.74
C ILE A 76 -13.72 -2.73 -1.49
N ALA A 77 -12.87 -3.46 -2.20
CA ALA A 77 -13.26 -4.68 -2.89
C ALA A 77 -13.60 -5.79 -1.90
N LYS A 78 -14.52 -6.68 -2.29
CA LYS A 78 -14.86 -7.89 -1.53
C LYS A 78 -14.03 -9.10 -1.95
N ASP A 79 -13.45 -9.05 -3.14
CA ASP A 79 -12.73 -10.14 -3.79
C ASP A 79 -11.46 -9.58 -4.46
N PRO A 80 -10.27 -10.15 -4.20
CA PRO A 80 -9.02 -9.77 -4.86
C PRO A 80 -9.03 -9.97 -6.38
N ALA A 81 -9.88 -10.86 -6.92
CA ALA A 81 -9.97 -11.14 -8.35
C ALA A 81 -10.75 -10.05 -9.14
N SER A 82 -11.31 -9.06 -8.45
CA SER A 82 -12.03 -7.96 -9.10
C SER A 82 -11.12 -7.20 -10.06
N ALA A 83 -11.60 -6.90 -11.28
CA ALA A 83 -10.86 -6.09 -12.22
C ALA A 83 -10.57 -4.70 -11.60
N ASN A 84 -9.34 -4.20 -11.73
CA ASN A 84 -8.85 -2.94 -11.13
C ASN A 84 -8.77 -2.95 -9.58
N CYS A 85 -8.54 -4.12 -8.99
CA CYS A 85 -8.28 -4.26 -7.56
C CYS A 85 -6.78 -4.25 -7.29
N SER A 86 -6.29 -3.24 -6.56
CA SER A 86 -4.97 -3.33 -5.91
C SER A 86 -5.09 -4.11 -4.62
N VAL A 87 -4.07 -4.86 -4.23
CA VAL A 87 -4.16 -5.74 -3.06
C VAL A 87 -3.20 -5.28 -1.98
N VAL A 88 -3.68 -5.22 -0.75
CA VAL A 88 -2.90 -4.83 0.42
C VAL A 88 -2.92 -5.97 1.43
N GLY A 89 -1.76 -6.57 1.66
CA GLY A 89 -1.49 -7.55 2.71
C GLY A 89 -1.08 -6.85 4.00
N ILE A 90 -1.88 -6.97 5.06
CA ILE A 90 -1.78 -6.13 6.26
C ILE A 90 -1.40 -6.93 7.51
N GLU A 91 -0.88 -8.14 7.36
CA GLU A 91 -0.67 -9.00 8.53
C GLU A 91 0.64 -9.78 8.49
N ASP A 92 1.29 -9.84 9.66
CA ASP A 92 2.53 -10.60 9.94
C ASP A 92 2.36 -12.09 9.61
N ARG A 93 1.13 -12.60 9.68
CA ARG A 93 0.81 -14.01 9.46
C ARG A 93 -0.50 -14.13 8.72
N LEU A 94 -0.41 -14.20 7.40
CA LEU A 94 -1.55 -14.56 6.57
C LEU A 94 -1.97 -16.00 6.88
N THR A 95 -3.26 -16.23 7.07
CA THR A 95 -3.80 -17.59 7.09
C THR A 95 -3.66 -18.22 5.70
N ALA A 96 -3.73 -19.55 5.61
CA ALA A 96 -3.70 -20.23 4.31
C ALA A 96 -4.83 -19.76 3.37
N GLU A 97 -6.01 -19.43 3.93
CA GLU A 97 -7.12 -18.85 3.18
C GLU A 97 -6.78 -17.46 2.63
N GLN A 98 -6.23 -16.59 3.47
CA GLN A 98 -5.80 -15.25 3.08
C GLN A 98 -4.68 -15.30 2.02
N GLN A 99 -3.76 -16.25 2.13
CA GLN A 99 -2.72 -16.47 1.13
C GLN A 99 -3.33 -16.94 -0.20
N GLY A 100 -4.29 -17.87 -0.18
CA GLY A 100 -5.03 -18.29 -1.37
C GLY A 100 -5.81 -17.15 -2.03
N CYS A 101 -6.31 -16.18 -1.25
CA CYS A 101 -6.87 -14.95 -1.80
C CYS A 101 -5.83 -14.14 -2.57
N LEU A 102 -4.61 -13.98 -2.03
CA LEU A 102 -3.52 -13.24 -2.68
C LEU A 102 -2.99 -13.93 -3.94
N GLU A 103 -3.01 -15.26 -4.01
CA GLU A 103 -2.59 -16.02 -5.21
C GLU A 103 -3.40 -15.67 -6.47
N ASN A 104 -4.64 -15.20 -6.28
CA ASN A 104 -5.52 -14.79 -7.37
C ASN A 104 -5.41 -13.30 -7.70
N ALA A 105 -4.56 -12.54 -7.00
CA ALA A 105 -4.34 -11.13 -7.27
C ALA A 105 -3.71 -10.95 -8.66
N ARG A 106 -4.22 -9.98 -9.42
CA ARG A 106 -3.72 -9.62 -10.76
C ARG A 106 -2.95 -8.30 -10.78
N SER A 107 -2.73 -7.73 -9.60
CA SER A 107 -2.13 -6.42 -9.39
C SER A 107 -1.01 -6.54 -8.36
N PRO A 108 -0.09 -5.57 -8.31
CA PRO A 108 0.92 -5.52 -7.26
C PRO A 108 0.30 -5.62 -5.86
N ILE A 109 1.02 -6.29 -4.98
CA ILE A 109 0.68 -6.52 -3.59
C ILE A 109 1.53 -5.61 -2.73
N VAL A 110 0.89 -4.64 -2.08
CA VAL A 110 1.53 -3.87 -1.02
C VAL A 110 1.46 -4.67 0.27
N TRP A 111 2.58 -4.84 0.95
CA TRP A 111 2.64 -5.63 2.17
C TRP A 111 3.37 -4.89 3.28
N TYR A 112 3.06 -5.27 4.52
CA TYR A 112 3.92 -4.92 5.65
C TYR A 112 3.95 -6.03 6.70
N ARG A 113 4.93 -5.94 7.57
CA ARG A 113 5.18 -6.84 8.70
C ARG A 113 5.69 -6.05 9.90
N VAL A 114 5.17 -6.35 11.08
CA VAL A 114 5.61 -5.78 12.35
C VAL A 114 6.31 -6.86 13.17
N ASP A 115 7.63 -6.79 13.24
CA ASP A 115 8.50 -7.72 13.98
C ASP A 115 9.11 -7.00 15.18
N GLY A 116 8.51 -7.16 16.36
CA GLY A 116 9.01 -6.49 17.55
C GLY A 116 8.78 -4.97 17.46
N ALA A 117 9.87 -4.19 17.47
CA ALA A 117 9.88 -2.74 17.24
C ALA A 117 10.24 -2.35 15.79
N GLU A 118 10.39 -3.33 14.88
CA GLU A 118 10.72 -3.12 13.48
C GLU A 118 9.45 -3.22 12.61
N LEU A 119 9.21 -2.19 11.78
CA LEU A 119 8.22 -2.22 10.71
C LEU A 119 8.94 -2.43 9.38
N ARG A 120 8.50 -3.43 8.63
CA ARG A 120 8.98 -3.71 7.27
C ARG A 120 7.81 -3.62 6.33
N ALA A 121 8.02 -3.01 5.18
CA ALA A 121 6.99 -2.91 4.16
C ALA A 121 7.64 -2.94 2.78
N GLY A 122 6.82 -3.22 1.78
CA GLY A 122 7.26 -3.22 0.39
C GLY A 122 6.13 -3.50 -0.56
N VAL A 123 6.50 -3.61 -1.84
CA VAL A 123 5.58 -3.93 -2.93
C VAL A 123 6.16 -5.08 -3.72
N VAL A 124 5.36 -6.12 -3.92
CA VAL A 124 5.72 -7.27 -4.76
C VAL A 124 4.71 -7.46 -5.88
N GLU A 125 5.17 -7.92 -7.04
CA GLU A 125 4.27 -8.21 -8.17
C GLU A 125 3.46 -9.50 -7.96
N ARG A 126 4.04 -10.46 -7.23
CA ARG A 126 3.45 -11.79 -7.03
C ARG A 126 3.54 -12.22 -5.57
N VAL A 127 2.56 -13.00 -5.13
CA VAL A 127 2.49 -13.50 -3.75
C VAL A 127 3.68 -14.41 -3.39
N GLU A 128 4.26 -15.13 -4.34
CA GLU A 128 5.43 -15.98 -4.11
C GLU A 128 6.68 -15.17 -3.68
N ASP A 129 6.78 -13.91 -4.13
CA ASP A 129 7.86 -13.01 -3.77
C ASP A 129 7.68 -12.45 -2.34
N LEU A 130 6.46 -12.50 -1.80
CA LEU A 130 6.17 -12.09 -0.43
C LEU A 130 6.95 -12.93 0.58
N ALA A 131 7.05 -14.25 0.36
CA ALA A 131 7.77 -15.14 1.27
C ALA A 131 9.27 -14.80 1.35
N THR A 132 9.86 -14.29 0.26
CA THR A 132 11.26 -13.87 0.22
C THR A 132 11.45 -12.50 0.87
N SER A 133 10.56 -11.56 0.55
CA SER A 133 10.64 -10.16 1.01
C SER A 133 10.28 -10.01 2.49
N ALA A 134 9.35 -10.83 2.98
CA ALA A 134 8.88 -10.86 4.35
C ALA A 134 9.67 -11.81 5.28
N LYS A 135 10.80 -12.39 4.84
CA LYS A 135 11.62 -13.26 5.71
C LYS A 135 11.98 -12.53 7.00
N PRO A 136 11.77 -13.12 8.19
CA PRO A 136 12.18 -12.51 9.45
C PRO A 136 13.65 -12.11 9.40
N SER A 137 13.99 -10.97 10.00
CA SER A 137 15.40 -10.64 10.20
C SER A 137 16.02 -11.71 11.09
N THR A 138 17.06 -12.39 10.59
CA THR A 138 17.81 -13.40 11.36
C THR A 138 18.52 -12.81 12.58
N ASP A 139 18.62 -11.48 12.64
CA ASP A 139 19.38 -10.75 13.65
C ASP A 139 18.54 -10.36 14.88
N THR A 140 17.24 -10.69 14.89
CA THR A 140 16.33 -10.16 15.90
C THR A 140 15.65 -11.26 16.70
N ALA A 141 16.35 -11.77 17.71
CA ALA A 141 15.72 -12.26 18.94
C ALA A 141 15.15 -11.07 19.75
N ALA A 142 14.51 -10.10 19.09
CA ALA A 142 13.91 -8.96 19.77
C ALA A 142 12.74 -9.46 20.60
N ALA A 143 12.74 -9.08 21.87
CA ALA A 143 11.57 -9.21 22.72
C ALA A 143 10.36 -8.60 22.00
N GLN A 144 9.21 -9.28 22.06
CA GLN A 144 7.96 -8.67 21.60
C GLN A 144 7.78 -7.35 22.35
N PRO A 145 7.34 -6.26 21.69
CA PRO A 145 7.04 -5.01 22.37
C PRO A 145 6.04 -5.34 23.47
N THR A 146 6.48 -5.24 24.71
CA THR A 146 5.62 -5.42 25.88
C THR A 146 4.65 -4.25 26.02
N ASP A 147 4.91 -3.15 25.33
CA ASP A 147 4.06 -1.96 25.30
C ASP A 147 3.03 -2.02 24.15
N GLU A 148 1.77 -2.27 24.53
CA GLU A 148 0.62 -2.27 23.62
C GLU A 148 0.39 -0.91 22.94
N ALA A 149 0.78 0.22 23.57
CA ALA A 149 0.67 1.52 22.93
C ALA A 149 1.64 1.66 21.75
N ALA A 150 2.89 1.24 21.93
CA ALA A 150 3.89 1.21 20.86
C ALA A 150 3.45 0.31 19.71
N ARG A 151 2.92 -0.89 20.02
CA ARG A 151 2.38 -1.81 19.02
C ARG A 151 1.24 -1.18 18.21
N ARG A 152 0.28 -0.53 18.86
CA ARG A 152 -0.83 0.16 18.16
C ARG A 152 -0.34 1.30 17.27
N ALA A 153 0.66 2.07 17.72
CA ALA A 153 1.26 3.11 16.91
C ALA A 153 1.94 2.53 15.65
N MET A 154 2.70 1.44 15.78
CA MET A 154 3.31 0.74 14.63
C MET A 154 2.27 0.24 13.64
N LEU A 155 1.19 -0.37 14.12
CA LEU A 155 0.08 -0.82 13.29
C LEU A 155 -0.59 0.34 12.53
N ALA A 156 -0.70 1.52 13.16
CA ALA A 156 -1.22 2.71 12.49
C ALA A 156 -0.27 3.24 11.42
N VAL A 157 1.04 3.30 11.69
CA VAL A 157 2.06 3.69 10.70
C VAL A 157 2.02 2.74 9.51
N ALA A 158 1.97 1.42 9.77
CA ALA A 158 1.92 0.39 8.75
C ALA A 158 0.68 0.53 7.85
N ALA A 159 -0.49 0.77 8.44
CA ALA A 159 -1.72 1.00 7.68
C ALA A 159 -1.64 2.27 6.81
N CYS A 160 -1.08 3.36 7.34
CA CYS A 160 -0.87 4.60 6.59
C CYS A 160 0.08 4.37 5.40
N ASP A 161 1.22 3.74 5.64
CA ASP A 161 2.26 3.46 4.66
C ASP A 161 1.76 2.56 3.53
N ALA A 162 1.02 1.51 3.88
CA ALA A 162 0.45 0.59 2.91
C ALA A 162 -0.57 1.29 1.98
N ILE A 163 -1.42 2.16 2.52
CA ILE A 163 -2.37 2.92 1.70
C ILE A 163 -1.66 4.00 0.87
N ALA A 164 -0.66 4.68 1.42
CA ALA A 164 0.14 5.65 0.67
C ALA A 164 0.86 4.99 -0.52
N SER A 165 1.48 3.82 -0.30
CA SER A 165 2.12 3.03 -1.36
C SER A 165 1.11 2.57 -2.40
N THR A 166 -0.07 2.11 -1.98
CA THR A 166 -1.16 1.74 -2.90
C THR A 166 -1.58 2.91 -3.79
N ILE A 167 -1.75 4.10 -3.21
CA ILE A 167 -2.07 5.33 -3.95
C ILE A 167 -0.94 5.67 -4.93
N GLY A 168 0.31 5.59 -4.49
CA GLY A 168 1.48 5.80 -5.34
C GLY A 168 1.50 4.87 -6.54
N LEU A 169 1.18 3.59 -6.37
CA LEU A 169 1.09 2.62 -7.47
C LEU A 169 -0.05 2.95 -8.43
N LEU A 170 -1.25 3.23 -7.91
CA LEU A 170 -2.43 3.57 -8.72
C LEU A 170 -2.23 4.83 -9.56
N LEU A 171 -1.47 5.79 -9.04
CA LEU A 171 -1.16 7.04 -9.73
C LEU A 171 0.11 6.95 -10.60
N GLY A 172 0.81 5.82 -10.58
CA GLY A 172 2.05 5.61 -11.33
C GLY A 172 3.24 6.40 -10.78
N TRP A 173 3.21 6.79 -9.50
CA TRP A 173 4.32 7.45 -8.80
C TRP A 173 5.33 6.45 -8.21
N ALA A 174 4.88 5.24 -7.91
CA ALA A 174 5.68 4.15 -7.36
C ALA A 174 5.71 2.96 -8.32
N HIS A 175 6.68 2.07 -8.12
CA HIS A 175 6.81 0.81 -8.85
C HIS A 175 6.94 -0.35 -7.86
N ALA A 176 6.51 -1.54 -8.25
CA ALA A 176 6.95 -2.74 -7.56
C ALA A 176 8.48 -2.85 -7.70
N ASP A 177 9.16 -3.37 -6.66
CA ASP A 177 10.61 -3.40 -6.45
C ASP A 177 11.17 -2.34 -5.46
N GLU A 178 10.32 -1.53 -4.84
CA GLU A 178 10.71 -0.67 -3.72
C GLU A 178 10.41 -1.36 -2.37
N ASP A 179 11.48 -1.78 -1.68
CA ASP A 179 11.44 -2.27 -0.30
C ASP A 179 11.97 -1.17 0.65
N HIS A 180 11.27 -0.91 1.75
CA HIS A 180 11.72 0.01 2.79
C HIS A 180 11.60 -0.56 4.20
N ARG A 181 12.47 -0.08 5.09
CA ARG A 181 12.52 -0.50 6.50
C ARG A 181 12.44 0.71 7.40
N VAL A 182 11.57 0.64 8.39
CA VAL A 182 11.39 1.68 9.40
C VAL A 182 11.62 1.08 10.78
N ARG A 183 12.60 1.62 11.50
CA ARG A 183 12.81 1.32 12.92
C ARG A 183 12.31 2.49 13.74
N LEU A 184 11.47 2.22 14.73
CA LEU A 184 11.13 3.21 15.74
C LEU A 184 12.26 3.21 16.79
N ALA A 185 12.81 4.40 17.05
CA ALA A 185 13.81 4.64 18.08
C ALA A 185 13.17 4.98 19.43
#